data_AF-A0A850DYS9-F1
#
_entry.id   AF-A0A850DYS9-F1
#
_cell.length_a   1.000
_cell.length_b   1.000
_cell.length_c   1.000
_cell.angle_alpha   90.00
_cell.angle_beta   90.00
_cell.angle_gamma   90.00
#
_symmetry.space_group_name_H-M   'P 1'
#
loop_
_entity.id
_entity.type
_entity.pdbx_description
1 polymer ?
#
loop_
_entity_poly.entity_id
_entity_poly.type
_entity_poly.pdbx_seq_one_letter_code
_entity_poly.pdbx_strand_id
1 'polypeptide(L)'
;MNGTLVVLDAHDRAERYGWLVSEEYCSTLLHADTWGSALRGFAPAPDVLLVASLTDRDAAAVASIVRVGRALGVRVVCDGSRTGEVLLRAAVAAGATGWDGSAASAGAAFAPPVA
;
A
#
# COMPACT_ATOMS: atom_id res chain seq x y z
N MET A 1 -5.46 8.82 -14.08
CA MET A 1 -5.54 9.07 -12.62
C MET A 1 -4.25 9.76 -12.20
N ASN A 2 -4.30 10.93 -11.54
CA ASN A 2 -3.08 11.67 -11.15
C ASN A 2 -2.79 11.52 -9.64
N GLY A 3 -2.83 10.27 -9.15
CA GLY A 3 -2.73 9.98 -7.72
C GLY A 3 -1.33 9.67 -7.23
N THR A 4 -1.11 9.80 -5.92
CA THR A 4 0.12 9.41 -5.22
C THR A 4 -0.03 8.01 -4.62
N LEU A 5 0.92 7.13 -4.93
CA LEU A 5 1.09 5.81 -4.30
C LEU A 5 2.25 5.89 -3.30
N VAL A 6 1.99 5.61 -2.03
CA VAL A 6 3.05 5.40 -1.04
C VAL A 6 3.28 3.89 -0.89
N VAL A 7 4.51 3.43 -1.11
CA VAL A 7 4.92 2.06 -0.88
C VAL A 7 5.63 1.98 0.46
N LEU A 8 5.04 1.24 1.40
CA LEU A 8 5.64 0.89 2.66
C LEU A 8 6.36 -0.45 2.52
N ASP A 9 7.67 -0.39 2.30
CA ASP A 9 8.54 -1.56 2.13
C ASP A 9 9.89 -1.34 2.83
N ALA A 10 10.15 -2.12 3.88
CA ALA A 10 11.40 -2.11 4.63
C ALA A 10 12.62 -2.56 3.82
N HIS A 11 12.40 -3.19 2.65
CA HIS A 11 13.47 -3.48 1.71
C HIS A 11 13.49 -2.38 0.64
N ASP A 12 14.65 -1.76 0.45
CA ASP A 12 14.84 -0.74 -0.60
C ASP A 12 14.84 -1.39 -1.99
N ARG A 13 13.63 -1.62 -2.52
CA ARG A 13 13.36 -2.22 -3.83
C ARG A 13 12.28 -1.44 -4.58
N ALA A 14 12.37 -0.12 -4.56
CA ALA A 14 11.40 0.78 -5.20
C ALA A 14 11.15 0.43 -6.68
N GLU A 15 12.17 -0.07 -7.40
CA GLU A 15 12.07 -0.47 -8.82
C GLU A 15 10.98 -1.51 -9.09
N ARG A 16 10.69 -2.40 -8.13
CA ARG A 16 9.70 -3.48 -8.30
C ARG A 16 8.30 -2.94 -8.57
N TYR A 17 7.95 -1.82 -7.96
CA TYR A 17 6.61 -1.22 -8.06
C TYR A 17 6.58 -0.06 -9.04
N GLY A 18 7.70 0.25 -9.71
CA GLY A 18 7.77 1.35 -10.66
C GLY A 18 6.77 1.24 -11.82
N TRP A 19 6.40 0.02 -12.21
CA TRP A 19 5.39 -0.21 -13.25
C TRP A 19 3.96 0.15 -12.81
N LEU A 20 3.70 0.32 -11.50
CA LEU A 20 2.43 0.87 -11.03
C LEU A 20 2.32 2.36 -11.34
N VAL A 21 3.44 3.07 -11.56
CA VAL A 21 3.41 4.45 -12.05
C VAL A 21 3.00 4.45 -13.51
N SER A 22 1.71 4.67 -13.74
CA SER A 22 1.06 4.66 -15.05
C SER A 22 -0.21 5.49 -14.98
N GLU A 23 -0.74 5.91 -16.14
CA GLU A 23 -2.00 6.65 -16.20
C GLU A 23 -3.18 5.88 -15.57
N GLU A 24 -3.06 4.55 -15.48
CA GLU A 24 -4.06 3.61 -14.97
C GLU A 24 -4.09 3.54 -13.43
N TYR A 25 -2.96 3.61 -12.72
CA TYR A 25 -2.93 3.37 -11.27
C TYR A 25 -2.48 4.60 -10.45
N CYS A 26 -1.36 5.23 -10.81
CA CYS A 26 -0.85 6.41 -10.11
C CYS A 26 0.16 7.20 -10.96
N SER A 27 0.28 8.51 -10.72
CA SER A 27 1.26 9.37 -11.41
C SER A 27 2.56 9.53 -10.63
N THR A 28 2.58 9.17 -9.35
CA THR A 28 3.74 9.34 -8.48
C THR A 28 3.84 8.18 -7.49
N LEU A 29 5.07 7.70 -7.30
CA LEU A 29 5.40 6.68 -6.31
C LEU A 29 6.39 7.27 -5.30
N LEU A 30 6.04 7.14 -4.02
CA LEU A 30 6.91 7.46 -2.89
C LEU A 30 7.23 6.17 -2.15
N HIS A 31 8.50 5.92 -1.87
CA HIS A 31 8.92 4.78 -1.06
C HIS A 31 9.15 5.22 0.38
N ALA A 32 8.73 4.38 1.32
CA ALA A 32 8.95 4.54 2.74
C ALA A 32 9.37 3.21 3.35
N ASP A 33 10.46 3.23 4.09
CA ASP A 33 11.05 2.07 4.79
C ASP A 33 10.34 1.73 6.11
N THR A 34 9.60 2.69 6.67
CA THR A 34 8.89 2.55 7.94
C THR A 34 7.57 3.32 7.90
N TRP A 35 6.63 2.94 8.77
CA TRP A 35 5.37 3.69 8.88
C TRP A 35 5.60 5.15 9.26
N GLY A 36 6.59 5.42 10.13
CA GLY A 36 6.94 6.78 10.54
C GLY A 36 7.45 7.65 9.38
N SER A 37 8.22 7.09 8.45
CA SER A 37 8.66 7.83 7.26
C SER A 37 7.53 7.99 6.24
N ALA A 38 6.65 6.99 6.09
CA ALA A 38 5.49 7.03 5.21
C ALA A 38 4.54 8.21 5.51
N LEU A 39 4.34 8.54 6.80
CA LEU A 39 3.49 9.65 7.23
C LEU A 39 3.91 11.02 6.68
N ARG A 40 5.17 11.20 6.26
CA ARG A 40 5.62 12.43 5.59
C ARG A 40 4.95 12.62 4.23
N GLY A 41 4.57 11.52 3.57
CA GLY A 41 3.82 11.51 2.32
C GLY A 41 2.31 11.67 2.47
N PHE A 42 1.79 11.88 3.69
CA PHE A 42 0.36 12.05 3.97
C PHE A 42 -0.10 13.52 4.02
N ALA A 43 0.72 14.45 3.53
CA ALA A 43 0.38 15.86 3.38
C ALA A 43 0.75 16.37 1.97
N PRO A 44 -0.18 16.34 0.99
CA PRO A 44 -1.56 15.85 1.10
C PRO A 44 -1.65 14.33 1.24
N ALA A 45 -2.81 13.81 1.67
CA ALA A 45 -3.02 12.37 1.81
C ALA A 45 -2.86 11.66 0.44
N PRO A 46 -2.15 10.51 0.38
CA PRO A 46 -2.00 9.76 -0.86
C PRO A 46 -3.30 9.05 -1.21
N ASP A 47 -3.46 8.71 -2.48
CA ASP A 47 -4.60 7.94 -2.94
C ASP A 47 -4.51 6.47 -2.50
N VAL A 48 -3.29 5.94 -2.50
CA VAL A 48 -3.01 4.55 -2.18
C VAL A 48 -1.80 4.41 -1.25
N LEU A 49 -1.94 3.57 -0.23
CA LEU A 49 -0.85 3.00 0.57
C LEU A 49 -0.70 1.52 0.21
N LEU A 50 0.43 1.14 -0.37
CA LEU A 50 0.81 -0.25 -0.60
C LEU A 50 1.67 -0.76 0.56
N VAL A 51 1.14 -1.71 1.32
CA VAL A 51 1.83 -2.43 2.38
C VAL A 51 2.52 -3.65 1.77
N ALA A 52 3.84 -3.60 1.65
CA ALA A 52 4.69 -4.69 1.20
C ALA A 52 5.44 -5.30 2.38
N SER A 53 6.76 -5.48 2.31
CA SER A 53 7.50 -6.06 3.44
C SER A 53 7.65 -5.05 4.58
N LEU A 54 7.19 -5.39 5.79
CA LEU A 54 7.27 -4.50 6.95
C LEU A 54 8.47 -4.82 7.85
N THR A 55 8.91 -3.84 8.63
CA THR A 55 9.74 -4.10 9.81
C THR A 55 8.92 -4.87 10.86
N ASP A 56 9.56 -5.60 11.78
CA ASP A 56 8.83 -6.32 12.84
C ASP A 56 7.92 -5.41 13.67
N ARG A 57 8.36 -4.16 13.89
CA ARG A 57 7.59 -3.14 14.60
C ARG A 57 6.32 -2.75 13.85
N ASP A 58 6.45 -2.47 12.54
CA ASP A 58 5.31 -2.06 11.72
C ASP A 58 4.38 -3.24 11.44
N ALA A 59 4.93 -4.45 11.31
CA ALA A 59 4.17 -5.69 11.18
C ALA A 59 3.24 -5.91 12.37
N ALA A 60 3.72 -5.71 13.60
CA ALA A 60 2.89 -5.77 14.80
C ALA A 60 1.78 -4.70 14.82
N ALA A 61 1.96 -3.59 14.11
CA ALA A 61 1.03 -2.47 14.02
C ALA A 61 0.15 -2.47 12.76
N VAL A 62 0.23 -3.49 11.89
CA VAL A 62 -0.39 -3.47 10.55
C VAL A 62 -1.88 -3.11 10.58
N ALA A 63 -2.65 -3.66 11.52
CA ALA A 63 -4.07 -3.38 11.61
C ALA A 63 -4.36 -1.90 11.95
N SER A 64 -3.51 -1.28 12.78
CA SER A 64 -3.60 0.15 13.10
C SER A 64 -3.19 1.01 11.90
N ILE A 65 -2.12 0.64 11.19
CA ILE A 65 -1.68 1.33 9.97
C ILE A 65 -2.81 1.35 8.93
N VAL A 66 -3.43 0.20 8.68
CA VAL A 66 -4.55 0.08 7.75
C VAL A 66 -5.72 0.97 8.17
N ARG A 67 -6.15 0.90 9.44
CA ARG A 67 -7.28 1.70 9.95
C ARG A 67 -7.01 3.20 9.85
N VAL A 68 -5.80 3.65 10.17
CA VAL A 68 -5.41 5.06 10.06
C VAL A 68 -5.43 5.51 8.59
N GLY A 69 -4.83 4.74 7.68
CA GLY A 69 -4.88 5.05 6.25
C GLY A 69 -6.32 5.19 5.74
N ARG A 70 -7.17 4.21 6.08
CA ARG A 70 -8.59 4.22 5.71
C ARG A 70 -9.36 5.42 6.29
N ALA A 71 -9.10 5.78 7.55
CA ALA A 71 -9.73 6.93 8.18
C ALA A 71 -9.34 8.27 7.52
N LEU A 72 -8.17 8.31 6.90
CA LEU A 72 -7.69 9.46 6.10
C LEU A 72 -8.17 9.43 4.64
N GLY A 73 -9.05 8.49 4.28
CA GLY A 73 -9.54 8.33 2.91
C GLY A 73 -8.57 7.61 1.97
N VAL A 74 -7.44 7.12 2.48
CA VAL A 74 -6.42 6.41 1.69
C VAL A 74 -6.87 4.98 1.45
N ARG A 75 -6.72 4.50 0.21
CA ARG A 75 -6.91 3.09 -0.10
C ARG A 75 -5.69 2.30 0.34
N VAL A 76 -5.89 1.22 1.10
CA VAL A 76 -4.78 0.41 1.58
C VAL A 76 -4.78 -0.92 0.83
N VAL A 77 -3.68 -1.21 0.14
CA VAL A 77 -3.46 -2.47 -0.58
C VAL A 77 -2.34 -3.22 0.13
N CYS A 78 -2.48 -4.52 0.30
CA CYS A 78 -1.48 -5.37 0.96
C CYS A 78 -0.94 -6.40 -0.04
N ASP A 79 0.36 -6.34 -0.34
CA ASP A 79 1.04 -7.31 -1.22
C ASP A 79 1.28 -8.63 -0.48
N GLY A 80 0.40 -9.60 -0.74
CA GLY A 80 0.44 -10.94 -0.18
C GLY A 80 1.66 -11.75 -0.60
N SER A 81 2.30 -11.40 -1.73
CA SER A 81 3.54 -12.05 -2.18
C SER A 81 4.75 -11.67 -1.32
N ARG A 82 4.61 -10.66 -0.46
CA ARG A 82 5.71 -10.07 0.35
C ARG A 82 5.45 -10.06 1.85
N THR A 83 4.20 -10.04 2.27
CA THR A 83 3.79 -9.88 3.68
C THR A 83 3.63 -11.19 4.43
N GLY A 84 3.40 -12.29 3.72
CA GLY A 84 3.04 -13.57 4.32
C GLY A 84 1.58 -13.62 4.79
N GLU A 85 1.04 -14.84 4.92
CA GLU A 85 -0.40 -15.06 5.07
C GLU A 85 -1.00 -14.45 6.35
N VAL A 86 -0.30 -14.56 7.48
CA VAL A 86 -0.80 -14.05 8.78
C VAL A 86 -0.99 -12.54 8.74
N LEU A 87 -0.01 -11.82 8.19
CA LEU A 87 -0.03 -10.36 8.11
C LEU A 87 -1.04 -9.88 7.08
N LEU A 88 -1.13 -10.55 5.94
CA LEU A 88 -2.16 -10.30 4.93
C LEU A 88 -3.56 -10.43 5.52
N ARG A 89 -3.85 -11.52 6.25
CA ARG A 89 -5.16 -11.72 6.91
C ARG A 89 -5.46 -10.62 7.91
N ALA A 90 -4.47 -10.20 8.71
CA ALA A 90 -4.64 -9.10 9.67
C ALA A 90 -4.92 -7.75 8.98
N ALA A 91 -4.23 -7.47 7.88
CA ALA A 91 -4.43 -6.26 7.08
C ALA A 91 -5.82 -6.23 6.43
N VAL A 92 -6.24 -7.35 5.82
CA VAL A 92 -7.57 -7.48 5.20
C VAL A 92 -8.69 -7.37 6.23
N ALA A 93 -8.55 -8.01 7.39
CA ALA A 93 -9.50 -7.88 8.50
C ALA A 93 -9.61 -6.44 9.03
N ALA A 94 -8.57 -5.61 8.84
CA ALA A 94 -8.57 -4.19 9.18
C ALA A 94 -9.10 -3.27 8.06
N GLY A 95 -9.42 -3.81 6.88
CA GLY A 95 -10.01 -3.08 5.76
C GLY A 95 -9.07 -2.78 4.59
N ALA A 96 -7.94 -3.47 4.49
CA ALA A 96 -7.08 -3.43 3.30
C ALA A 96 -7.61 -4.36 2.19
N THR A 97 -7.27 -4.06 0.94
CA THR A 97 -7.42 -4.97 -0.19
C THR A 97 -6.20 -5.87 -0.28
N GLY A 98 -6.37 -7.18 -0.29
CA GLY A 98 -5.28 -8.11 -0.57
C GLY A 98 -4.96 -8.16 -2.06
N TRP A 99 -3.67 -8.18 -2.40
CA TRP A 99 -3.18 -8.28 -3.77
C TRP A 99 -2.09 -9.35 -3.88
N ASP A 100 -2.04 -10.08 -4.99
CA ASP A 100 -1.10 -11.20 -5.20
C ASP A 100 0.26 -10.76 -5.78
N GLY A 101 0.46 -9.46 -6.01
CA GLY A 101 1.69 -8.91 -6.58
C GLY A 101 1.78 -9.01 -8.11
N SER A 102 0.74 -9.54 -8.79
CA SER A 102 0.72 -9.72 -10.24
C SER A 102 0.08 -8.55 -10.99
N ALA A 103 0.56 -8.29 -12.20
CA ALA A 103 -0.05 -7.30 -13.10
C ALA A 103 -1.49 -7.66 -13.49
N ALA A 104 -1.80 -8.96 -13.59
CA ALA A 104 -3.13 -9.43 -14.00
C ALA A 104 -4.24 -9.06 -12.99
N SER A 105 -3.92 -8.96 -11.71
CA SER A 105 -4.88 -8.63 -10.65
C SER A 105 -4.77 -7.17 -10.15
N ALA A 106 -3.78 -6.41 -10.64
CA ALA A 106 -3.51 -5.04 -10.19
C ALA A 106 -4.68 -4.10 -10.45
N GLY A 107 -5.34 -4.24 -11.60
CA GLY A 107 -6.61 -3.56 -11.91
C GLY A 107 -7.61 -3.64 -10.77
N ALA A 108 -7.90 -4.84 -10.27
CA ALA A 108 -8.87 -5.02 -9.20
C ALA A 108 -8.41 -4.44 -7.84
N ALA A 109 -7.10 -4.43 -7.58
CA ALA A 109 -6.56 -3.96 -6.30
C ALA A 109 -6.40 -2.43 -6.24
N PHE A 110 -6.01 -1.80 -7.36
CA PHE A 110 -5.62 -0.40 -7.43
C PHE A 110 -6.62 0.49 -8.19
N ALA A 111 -7.57 -0.05 -8.96
CA ALA A 111 -8.60 0.76 -9.58
C ALA A 111 -9.53 1.40 -8.54
N PRO A 112 -9.99 2.65 -8.76
CA PRO A 112 -10.96 3.30 -7.91
C PRO A 112 -12.26 2.49 -7.85
N PRO A 113 -12.96 2.50 -6.70
CA PRO A 113 -14.28 1.90 -6.63
C PRO A 113 -15.17 2.56 -7.70
N VAL A 114 -15.83 1.73 -8.50
CA VAL A 114 -16.83 2.21 -9.47
C VAL A 114 -17.94 2.89 -8.67
N ALA A 115 -18.19 4.16 -8.97
CA ALA A 115 -19.23 4.98 -8.34
C ALA A 115 -20.64 4.47 -8.67
#